data_AF-A0A6A7A8C8-F1
#
_entry.id   AF-A0A6A7A8C8-F1
#
_cell.length_a   1.000
_cell.length_b   1.000
_cell.length_c   1.000
_cell.angle_alpha   90.00
_cell.angle_beta   90.00
_cell.angle_gamma   90.00
#
_symmetry.space_group_name_H-M   'P 1'
#
loop_
_entity.id
_entity.type
_entity.pdbx_description
1 polymer ?
#
loop_
_entity_poly.entity_id
_entity_poly.type
_entity_poly.pdbx_seq_one_letter_code
_entity_poly.pdbx_strand_id
1 'polypeptide(L)'
;MALKLLVDGEKSLDLLLTILVCMTWALYFTSGKQFLGILGGLARSLISDLRFDKPQGPCWCPSVGPNAEDKIARTNESRRAHVACFALSVMIGATFPYEMMQWSPQLEIDCDQLVSEKESEGDSLLVSLARISRICHQAAEVSRHLSNNSSSGTHTALHIAPLIASLDRLRSTFSEDQLRHESVTAYITTTEVVIYELALIHPSNQIARSSSMLDHRRTDYLMACFQACKSCTELFSAYGLVSSTTPTNVIIAYGLKVLHRLATLDDPGWDPTIVHQAVDIVGLLERCAAIAEEANAKLKAELGEDSVFLLAAQQLRNSAPNWSLPSQQPHTRDSTMEGWTSEALDLPSIDFSDEFWLNATFNL
;
A
#
# COMPACT_ATOMS: atom_id res chain seq x y z
N MET A 1 2.33 -26.20 -4.18
CA MET A 1 1.19 -25.26 -4.13
C MET A 1 0.64 -24.97 -5.52
N ALA A 2 1.42 -24.36 -6.44
CA ALA A 2 0.98 -24.07 -7.80
C ALA A 2 0.52 -25.33 -8.58
N LEU A 3 1.22 -26.46 -8.41
CA LEU A 3 0.82 -27.73 -9.03
C LEU A 3 -0.57 -28.20 -8.55
N LYS A 4 -0.82 -28.19 -7.23
CA LYS A 4 -2.10 -28.60 -6.64
C LYS A 4 -3.28 -27.73 -7.07
N LEU A 5 -3.05 -26.41 -7.16
CA LEU A 5 -4.06 -25.45 -7.61
C LEU A 5 -4.34 -25.53 -9.12
N LEU A 6 -3.28 -25.62 -9.93
CA LEU A 6 -3.37 -25.44 -11.37
C LEU A 6 -3.53 -26.78 -12.13
N VAL A 7 -3.03 -27.87 -11.57
CA VAL A 7 -3.07 -29.21 -12.17
C VAL A 7 -4.14 -30.08 -11.51
N ASP A 8 -4.20 -30.09 -10.17
CA ASP A 8 -5.13 -30.96 -9.44
C ASP A 8 -6.50 -30.31 -9.17
N GLY A 9 -6.62 -28.99 -9.38
CA GLY A 9 -7.86 -28.23 -9.16
C GLY A 9 -8.32 -28.22 -7.69
N GLU A 10 -7.42 -28.52 -6.74
CA GLU A 10 -7.73 -28.56 -5.32
C GLU A 10 -8.07 -27.14 -4.82
N LYS A 11 -9.23 -27.02 -4.16
CA LYS A 11 -9.73 -25.78 -3.56
C LYS A 11 -9.99 -26.05 -2.08
N SER A 12 -9.13 -25.52 -1.21
CA SER A 12 -9.23 -25.73 0.24
C SER A 12 -8.87 -24.48 1.02
N LEU A 13 -9.39 -24.41 2.25
CA LEU A 13 -9.00 -23.38 3.21
C LEU A 13 -7.49 -23.43 3.51
N ASP A 14 -6.90 -24.62 3.60
CA ASP A 14 -5.46 -24.79 3.83
C ASP A 14 -4.61 -24.14 2.74
N LEU A 15 -5.03 -24.25 1.48
CA LEU A 15 -4.34 -23.60 0.35
C LEU A 15 -4.44 -22.08 0.45
N LEU A 16 -5.61 -21.55 0.81
CA LEU A 16 -5.79 -20.12 1.05
C LEU A 16 -4.89 -19.64 2.20
N LEU A 17 -4.92 -20.32 3.35
CA LEU A 17 -4.08 -20.00 4.50
C LEU A 17 -2.59 -20.03 4.14
N THR A 18 -2.16 -21.02 3.36
CA THR A 18 -0.78 -21.11 2.86
C THR A 18 -0.42 -19.88 2.03
N ILE A 19 -1.29 -19.45 1.11
CA ILE A 19 -1.08 -18.24 0.31
C ILE A 19 -0.98 -17.00 1.20
N LEU A 20 -1.86 -16.86 2.19
CA LEU A 20 -1.86 -15.70 3.09
C LEU A 20 -0.59 -15.64 3.94
N VAL A 21 -0.10 -16.78 4.44
CA VAL A 21 1.20 -16.88 5.11
C VAL A 21 2.31 -16.46 4.16
N CYS A 22 2.31 -16.95 2.92
CA CYS A 22 3.31 -16.58 1.93
C CYS A 22 3.28 -15.07 1.60
N MET A 23 2.10 -14.45 1.49
CA MET A 23 1.97 -13.01 1.27
C MET A 23 2.46 -12.19 2.47
N THR A 24 2.19 -12.66 3.68
CA THR A 24 2.55 -11.97 4.93
C THR A 24 4.05 -11.97 5.18
N TRP A 25 4.73 -13.06 4.86
CA TRP A 25 6.14 -13.28 5.14
C TRP A 25 7.04 -13.27 3.90
N ALA A 26 6.51 -12.81 2.75
CA ALA A 26 7.22 -12.79 1.48
C ALA A 26 8.61 -12.17 1.56
N LEU A 27 8.78 -11.14 2.42
CA LEU A 27 10.05 -10.46 2.66
C LEU A 27 11.23 -11.41 2.92
N TYR A 28 10.99 -12.56 3.55
CA TYR A 28 12.02 -13.48 4.03
C TYR A 28 12.51 -14.49 3.00
N PHE A 29 11.77 -14.69 1.91
CA PHE A 29 12.06 -15.78 0.97
C PHE A 29 11.79 -15.42 -0.49
N THR A 30 11.26 -14.23 -0.76
CA THR A 30 11.06 -13.73 -2.11
C THR A 30 11.34 -12.24 -2.19
N SER A 31 11.92 -11.83 -3.29
CA SER A 31 12.20 -10.42 -3.59
C SER A 31 11.70 -10.10 -4.99
N GLY A 32 10.48 -10.56 -5.30
CA GLY A 32 9.77 -10.19 -6.54
C GLY A 32 8.37 -9.65 -6.29
N LYS A 33 8.10 -8.40 -6.67
CA LYS A 33 6.73 -7.81 -6.66
C LYS A 33 5.72 -8.72 -7.35
N GLN A 34 6.12 -9.31 -8.48
CA GLN A 34 5.27 -10.18 -9.31
C GLN A 34 4.75 -11.39 -8.52
N PHE A 35 5.55 -11.92 -7.60
CA PHE A 35 5.13 -13.02 -6.74
C PHE A 35 3.93 -12.63 -5.87
N LEU A 36 3.96 -11.44 -5.27
CA LEU A 36 2.85 -10.91 -4.47
C LEU A 36 1.59 -10.68 -5.32
N GLY A 37 1.76 -10.17 -6.55
CA GLY A 37 0.65 -10.01 -7.49
C GLY A 37 -0.01 -11.35 -7.86
N ILE A 38 0.79 -12.37 -8.16
CA ILE A 38 0.32 -13.73 -8.47
C ILE A 38 -0.40 -14.33 -7.26
N LEU A 39 0.20 -14.27 -6.07
CA LEU A 39 -0.42 -14.78 -4.85
C LEU A 39 -1.73 -14.05 -4.52
N GLY A 40 -1.77 -12.73 -4.66
CA GLY A 40 -2.98 -11.94 -4.46
C GLY A 40 -4.09 -12.33 -5.45
N GLY A 41 -3.75 -12.59 -6.71
CA GLY A 41 -4.70 -13.12 -7.70
C GLY A 41 -5.24 -14.51 -7.31
N LEU A 42 -4.35 -15.44 -6.96
CA LEU A 42 -4.73 -16.78 -6.52
C LEU A 42 -5.60 -16.78 -5.26
N ALA A 43 -5.27 -15.95 -4.26
CA ALA A 43 -6.04 -15.81 -3.05
C ALA A 43 -7.47 -15.33 -3.36
N ARG A 44 -7.62 -14.29 -4.20
CA ARG A 44 -8.93 -13.79 -4.62
C ARG A 44 -9.74 -14.85 -5.38
N SER A 45 -9.11 -15.60 -6.27
CA SER A 45 -9.76 -16.72 -6.97
C SER A 45 -10.25 -17.78 -5.98
N LEU A 46 -9.45 -18.16 -4.99
CA LEU A 46 -9.84 -19.12 -3.96
C LEU A 46 -10.98 -18.63 -3.07
N ILE A 47 -11.00 -17.35 -2.69
CA ILE A 47 -12.11 -16.76 -1.92
C ILE A 47 -13.44 -16.94 -2.68
N SER A 48 -13.44 -16.62 -3.98
CA SER A 48 -14.61 -16.76 -4.85
C SER A 48 -15.02 -18.22 -5.03
N ASP A 49 -14.04 -19.10 -5.25
CA ASP A 49 -14.25 -20.54 -5.41
C ASP A 49 -14.81 -21.22 -4.15
N LEU A 50 -14.33 -20.80 -2.97
CA LEU A 50 -14.81 -21.25 -1.66
C LEU A 50 -16.08 -20.50 -1.22
N ARG A 51 -16.55 -19.54 -2.01
CA ARG A 51 -17.72 -18.69 -1.78
C ARG A 51 -17.68 -17.93 -0.45
N PHE A 52 -16.50 -17.63 0.06
CA PHE A 52 -16.37 -16.84 1.29
C PHE A 52 -16.87 -15.40 1.12
N ASP A 53 -16.94 -14.91 -0.12
CA ASP A 53 -17.50 -13.60 -0.49
C ASP A 53 -19.05 -13.58 -0.56
N LYS A 54 -19.72 -14.74 -0.47
CA LYS A 54 -21.18 -14.86 -0.58
C LYS A 54 -21.83 -15.12 0.79
N PRO A 55 -23.07 -14.65 1.02
CA PRO A 55 -23.83 -15.01 2.21
C PRO A 55 -24.12 -16.51 2.23
N GLN A 56 -24.11 -17.12 3.42
CA GLN A 56 -24.58 -18.49 3.60
C GLN A 56 -26.09 -18.54 3.35
N GLY A 57 -26.52 -19.27 2.32
CA GLY A 57 -27.93 -19.41 1.99
C GLY A 57 -28.15 -20.04 0.61
N PRO A 58 -29.36 -20.54 0.32
CA PRO A 58 -29.64 -21.18 -0.94
C PRO A 58 -29.39 -20.21 -2.10
N CYS A 59 -28.52 -20.63 -3.02
CA CYS A 59 -28.34 -19.94 -4.28
C CYS A 59 -29.63 -20.11 -5.09
N TRP A 60 -30.38 -19.03 -5.29
CA TRP A 60 -31.51 -19.00 -6.23
C TRP A 60 -30.96 -18.97 -7.67
N CYS A 61 -30.24 -20.01 -8.06
CA CYS A 61 -29.91 -20.26 -9.45
C CYS A 61 -30.99 -21.18 -10.04
N PRO A 62 -31.77 -20.73 -11.04
CA PRO A 62 -32.83 -21.54 -11.64
C PRO A 62 -32.36 -22.90 -12.17
N SER A 63 -31.09 -23.00 -12.55
CA SER A 63 -30.45 -24.23 -13.07
C SER A 63 -29.96 -25.20 -11.98
N VAL A 64 -29.83 -24.77 -10.72
CA VAL A 64 -29.28 -25.58 -9.61
C VAL A 64 -30.37 -25.94 -8.59
N GLY A 65 -31.50 -25.22 -8.60
CA GLY A 65 -32.62 -25.43 -7.69
C GLY A 65 -32.34 -24.91 -6.27
N PRO A 66 -33.38 -24.78 -5.43
CA PRO A 66 -33.29 -24.14 -4.10
C PRO A 66 -32.51 -24.94 -3.05
N ASN A 67 -31.97 -26.12 -3.40
CA ASN A 67 -31.40 -27.10 -2.47
C ASN A 67 -29.91 -27.40 -2.69
N ALA A 68 -29.17 -26.54 -3.39
CA ALA A 68 -27.71 -26.59 -3.27
C ALA A 68 -27.31 -26.13 -1.87
N GLU A 69 -27.30 -27.06 -0.91
CA GLU A 69 -26.67 -26.86 0.38
C GLU A 69 -25.21 -26.47 0.13
N ASP A 70 -24.83 -25.25 0.53
CA ASP A 70 -23.42 -24.92 0.69
C ASP A 70 -22.89 -25.84 1.81
N LYS A 71 -22.26 -26.94 1.41
CA LYS A 71 -21.66 -27.92 2.33
C LYS A 71 -20.51 -27.34 3.17
N ILE A 72 -20.04 -26.13 2.83
CA ILE A 72 -18.95 -25.47 3.54
C ILE A 72 -19.55 -24.66 4.70
N ALA A 73 -19.52 -25.26 5.89
CA ALA A 73 -19.79 -24.52 7.12
C ALA A 73 -18.75 -23.40 7.27
N ARG A 74 -19.20 -22.15 7.34
CA ARG A 74 -18.36 -20.98 7.57
C ARG A 74 -17.89 -20.98 9.03
N THR A 75 -16.65 -21.38 9.23
CA THR A 75 -15.95 -21.35 10.52
C THR A 75 -15.30 -20.00 10.75
N ASN A 76 -14.96 -19.66 11.99
CA ASN A 76 -14.15 -18.46 12.26
C ASN A 76 -12.79 -18.50 11.56
N GLU A 77 -12.21 -19.67 11.37
CA GLU A 77 -10.97 -19.81 10.59
C GLU A 77 -11.17 -19.32 9.15
N SER A 78 -12.26 -19.70 8.50
CA SER A 78 -12.59 -19.19 7.16
C SER A 78 -12.87 -17.67 7.16
N ARG A 79 -13.50 -17.13 8.21
CA ARG A 79 -13.72 -15.68 8.40
C ARG A 79 -12.40 -14.94 8.55
N ARG A 80 -11.49 -15.44 9.38
CA ARG A 80 -10.13 -14.89 9.54
C ARG A 80 -9.39 -14.87 8.21
N ALA A 81 -9.44 -15.98 7.46
CA ALA A 81 -8.80 -16.07 6.15
C ALA A 81 -9.38 -15.05 5.17
N HIS A 82 -10.71 -14.88 5.16
CA HIS A 82 -11.38 -13.90 4.31
C HIS A 82 -10.99 -12.46 4.65
N VAL A 83 -11.05 -12.09 5.94
CA VAL A 83 -10.69 -10.76 6.45
C VAL A 83 -9.21 -10.45 6.23
N ALA A 84 -8.33 -11.42 6.49
CA ALA A 84 -6.89 -11.29 6.25
C ALA A 84 -6.55 -11.13 4.77
N CYS A 85 -7.22 -11.90 3.90
CA CYS A 85 -7.05 -11.80 2.44
C CYS A 85 -7.35 -10.38 1.95
N PHE A 86 -8.47 -9.79 2.42
CA PHE A 86 -8.80 -8.40 2.10
C PHE A 86 -7.72 -7.43 2.58
N ALA A 87 -7.37 -7.48 3.87
CA ALA A 87 -6.41 -6.56 4.47
C ALA A 87 -5.03 -6.61 3.78
N LEU A 88 -4.51 -7.82 3.54
CA LEU A 88 -3.24 -8.01 2.83
C LEU A 88 -3.31 -7.51 1.38
N SER A 89 -4.38 -7.84 0.67
CA SER A 89 -4.56 -7.45 -0.73
C SER A 89 -4.57 -5.94 -0.91
N VAL A 90 -5.25 -5.20 -0.03
CA VAL A 90 -5.30 -3.74 -0.11
C VAL A 90 -3.94 -3.12 0.17
N MET A 91 -3.26 -3.53 1.24
CA MET A 91 -1.98 -2.91 1.64
C MET A 91 -0.88 -3.16 0.61
N ILE A 92 -0.81 -4.38 0.09
CA ILE A 92 0.12 -4.72 -1.00
C ILE A 92 -0.28 -3.98 -2.29
N GLY A 93 -1.57 -3.94 -2.62
CA GLY A 93 -2.09 -3.27 -3.82
C GLY A 93 -1.97 -1.75 -3.80
N ALA A 94 -1.96 -1.12 -2.62
CA ALA A 94 -1.70 0.30 -2.48
C ALA A 94 -0.26 0.67 -2.86
N THR A 95 0.69 -0.24 -2.58
CA THR A 95 2.11 -0.03 -2.90
C THR A 95 2.42 -0.41 -4.34
N PHE A 96 2.08 -1.64 -4.72
CA PHE A 96 2.30 -2.19 -6.05
C PHE A 96 0.95 -2.17 -6.77
N PRO A 97 0.84 -1.64 -8.00
CA PRO A 97 -0.43 -1.38 -8.69
C PRO A 97 -1.16 -2.67 -9.13
N TYR A 98 -1.42 -3.55 -8.18
CA TYR A 98 -2.15 -4.80 -8.32
C TYR A 98 -3.63 -4.56 -8.01
N GLU A 99 -4.46 -5.41 -8.63
CA GLU A 99 -5.87 -5.40 -8.34
C GLU A 99 -6.14 -5.81 -6.88
N MET A 100 -6.77 -4.90 -6.15
CA MET A 100 -7.15 -5.09 -4.75
C MET A 100 -8.46 -5.86 -4.65
N MET A 101 -8.56 -6.70 -3.62
CA MET A 101 -9.83 -7.29 -3.22
C MET A 101 -10.82 -6.20 -2.80
N GLN A 102 -12.06 -6.32 -3.24
CA GLN A 102 -13.12 -5.34 -2.94
C GLN A 102 -13.73 -5.61 -1.57
N TRP A 103 -14.10 -4.53 -0.86
CA TRP A 103 -14.90 -4.66 0.35
C TRP A 103 -16.30 -5.18 0.01
N SER A 104 -16.73 -6.25 0.66
CA SER A 104 -18.04 -6.87 0.46
C SER A 104 -18.90 -6.75 1.74
N PRO A 105 -20.24 -6.78 1.64
CA PRO A 105 -21.09 -6.89 2.82
C PRO A 105 -20.76 -8.10 3.69
N GLN A 106 -20.30 -9.19 3.07
CA GLN A 106 -19.90 -10.40 3.78
C GLN A 106 -18.65 -10.18 4.65
N LEU A 107 -17.69 -9.34 4.22
CA LEU A 107 -16.53 -8.99 5.03
C LEU A 107 -16.93 -8.25 6.33
N GLU A 108 -17.95 -7.39 6.28
CA GLU A 108 -18.45 -6.72 7.49
C GLU A 108 -19.06 -7.74 8.46
N ILE A 109 -19.90 -8.65 7.95
CA ILE A 109 -20.50 -9.73 8.74
C ILE A 109 -19.42 -10.59 9.38
N ASP A 110 -18.38 -10.95 8.62
CA ASP A 110 -17.27 -11.76 9.13
C ASP A 110 -16.48 -11.00 10.22
N CYS A 111 -16.24 -9.69 10.06
CA CYS A 111 -15.62 -8.87 11.09
C CYS A 111 -16.45 -8.81 12.38
N ASP A 112 -17.75 -8.55 12.26
CA ASP A 112 -18.65 -8.45 13.41
C ASP A 112 -18.76 -9.79 14.15
N GLN A 113 -18.80 -10.90 13.41
CA GLN A 113 -18.83 -12.23 14.02
C GLN A 113 -17.54 -12.56 14.76
N LEU A 114 -16.36 -12.22 14.20
CA LEU A 114 -15.08 -12.41 14.88
C LEU A 114 -14.97 -11.59 16.18
N VAL A 115 -15.45 -10.35 16.16
CA VAL A 115 -15.49 -9.49 17.37
C VAL A 115 -16.49 -10.00 18.41
N SER A 116 -17.59 -10.63 17.98
CA SER A 116 -18.62 -11.18 18.87
C SER A 116 -18.17 -12.48 19.53
N GLU A 117 -17.65 -13.43 18.73
CA GLU A 117 -17.27 -14.77 19.21
C GLU A 117 -15.95 -14.77 19.99
N LYS A 118 -14.98 -13.90 19.61
CA LYS A 118 -13.67 -13.72 20.28
C LYS A 118 -12.93 -15.03 20.58
N GLU A 119 -12.86 -15.91 19.60
CA GLU A 119 -12.19 -17.20 19.77
C GLU A 119 -10.66 -17.06 19.79
N SER A 120 -10.08 -16.03 19.16
CA SER A 120 -8.64 -15.74 19.18
C SER A 120 -8.34 -14.32 19.65
N GLU A 121 -7.28 -14.14 20.44
CA GLU A 121 -6.78 -12.82 20.87
C GLU A 121 -6.40 -11.93 19.67
N GLY A 122 -6.01 -12.53 18.55
CA GLY A 122 -5.67 -11.82 17.31
C GLY A 122 -6.88 -11.30 16.53
N ASP A 123 -8.10 -11.71 16.86
CA ASP A 123 -9.31 -11.36 16.09
C ASP A 123 -9.57 -9.84 16.11
N SER A 124 -9.39 -9.20 17.26
CA SER A 124 -9.56 -7.75 17.37
C SER A 124 -8.51 -6.98 16.58
N LEU A 125 -7.27 -7.49 16.53
CA LEU A 125 -6.20 -6.86 15.76
C LEU A 125 -6.51 -6.98 14.26
N LEU A 126 -6.84 -8.19 13.80
CA LEU A 126 -7.16 -8.46 12.40
C LEU A 126 -8.32 -7.60 11.90
N VAL A 127 -9.39 -7.47 12.70
CA VAL A 127 -10.54 -6.63 12.35
C VAL A 127 -10.16 -5.15 12.29
N SER A 128 -9.31 -4.67 13.20
CA SER A 128 -8.79 -3.29 13.13
C SER A 128 -7.99 -3.07 11.84
N LEU A 129 -7.08 -3.98 11.48
CA LEU A 129 -6.31 -3.90 10.24
C LEU A 129 -7.22 -3.86 9.02
N ALA A 130 -8.24 -4.73 8.96
CA ALA A 130 -9.18 -4.77 7.85
C ALA A 130 -10.03 -3.49 7.73
N ARG A 131 -10.47 -2.92 8.86
CA ARG A 131 -11.24 -1.66 8.87
C ARG A 131 -10.39 -0.47 8.43
N ILE A 132 -9.11 -0.43 8.80
CA ILE A 132 -8.16 0.57 8.27
C ILE A 132 -7.98 0.37 6.76
N SER A 133 -7.70 -0.86 6.34
CA SER A 133 -7.56 -1.22 4.92
C SER A 133 -8.80 -0.86 4.09
N ARG A 134 -10.00 -0.92 4.65
CA ARG A 134 -11.22 -0.47 3.94
C ARG A 134 -11.16 1.02 3.57
N ILE A 135 -10.69 1.88 4.47
CA ILE A 135 -10.54 3.31 4.18
C ILE A 135 -9.42 3.53 3.15
N CYS A 136 -8.32 2.79 3.28
CA CYS A 136 -7.23 2.78 2.29
C CYS A 136 -7.74 2.40 0.89
N HIS A 137 -8.57 1.34 0.80
CA HIS A 137 -9.17 0.88 -0.45
C HIS A 137 -10.08 1.96 -1.06
N GLN A 138 -10.90 2.63 -0.25
CA GLN A 138 -11.73 3.74 -0.71
C GLN A 138 -10.90 4.89 -1.30
N ALA A 139 -9.79 5.25 -0.65
CA ALA A 139 -8.88 6.28 -1.14
C ALA A 139 -8.20 5.86 -2.45
N ALA A 140 -7.72 4.63 -2.54
CA ALA A 140 -7.12 4.08 -3.75
C ALA A 140 -8.12 4.02 -4.92
N GLU A 141 -9.38 3.70 -4.65
CA GLU A 141 -10.44 3.66 -5.65
C GLU A 141 -10.79 5.05 -6.17
N VAL A 142 -10.82 6.06 -5.29
CA VAL A 142 -10.93 7.47 -5.70
C VAL A 142 -9.75 7.85 -6.61
N SER A 143 -8.51 7.50 -6.23
CA SER A 143 -7.32 7.75 -7.06
C SER A 143 -7.45 7.15 -8.45
N ARG A 144 -7.87 5.88 -8.54
CA ARG A 144 -8.08 5.16 -9.80
C ARG A 144 -9.17 5.81 -10.65
N HIS A 145 -10.30 6.19 -10.04
CA HIS A 145 -11.38 6.85 -10.76
C HIS A 145 -11.00 8.21 -11.30
N LEU A 146 -10.27 9.01 -10.52
CA LEU A 146 -9.83 10.36 -10.93
C LEU A 146 -8.75 10.29 -12.01
N SER A 147 -7.85 9.31 -11.93
CA SER A 147 -6.82 9.08 -12.95
C SER A 147 -7.41 8.63 -14.30
N ASN A 148 -8.51 7.85 -14.27
CA ASN A 148 -9.19 7.39 -15.48
C ASN A 148 -10.19 8.41 -16.06
N ASN A 149 -10.74 9.28 -15.20
CA ASN A 149 -11.78 10.26 -15.57
C ASN A 149 -11.31 11.70 -15.33
N SER A 150 -10.13 12.06 -15.83
CA SER A 150 -9.54 13.42 -15.70
C SER A 150 -10.41 14.55 -16.28
N SER A 151 -11.53 14.21 -16.95
CA SER A 151 -12.55 15.12 -17.47
C SER A 151 -13.69 15.41 -16.47
N SER A 152 -13.83 14.61 -15.40
CA SER A 152 -14.76 14.87 -14.31
C SER A 152 -14.20 16.02 -13.47
N GLY A 153 -14.84 17.19 -13.52
CA GLY A 153 -14.42 18.41 -12.81
C GLY A 153 -14.50 18.33 -11.27
N THR A 154 -14.40 17.13 -10.69
CA THR A 154 -14.40 16.90 -9.25
C THR A 154 -13.01 17.15 -8.70
N HIS A 155 -12.89 18.12 -7.79
CA HIS A 155 -11.61 18.50 -7.20
C HIS A 155 -11.18 17.45 -6.15
N THR A 156 -9.97 16.90 -6.29
CA THR A 156 -9.40 15.85 -5.40
C THR A 156 -9.48 16.21 -3.91
N ALA A 157 -9.23 17.48 -3.58
CA ALA A 157 -9.35 18.03 -2.22
C ALA A 157 -10.72 17.79 -1.54
N LEU A 158 -11.80 17.59 -2.30
CA LEU A 158 -13.14 17.32 -1.75
C LEU A 158 -13.26 15.89 -1.18
N HIS A 159 -12.44 14.96 -1.64
CA HIS A 159 -12.43 13.57 -1.17
C HIS A 159 -11.52 13.35 0.04
N ILE A 160 -10.47 14.17 0.17
CA ILE A 160 -9.44 14.01 1.22
C ILE A 160 -10.02 14.20 2.63
N ALA A 161 -10.69 15.33 2.90
CA ALA A 161 -11.20 15.63 4.24
C ALA A 161 -12.18 14.57 4.80
N PRO A 162 -13.18 14.09 4.03
CA PRO A 162 -14.06 13.01 4.50
C PRO A 162 -13.32 11.70 4.82
N LEU A 163 -12.31 11.34 4.03
CA LEU A 163 -11.52 10.13 4.25
C LEU A 163 -10.65 10.24 5.51
N ILE A 164 -9.98 11.37 5.72
CA ILE A 164 -9.23 11.65 6.96
C ILE A 164 -10.16 11.62 8.17
N ALA A 165 -11.31 12.30 8.10
CA ALA A 165 -12.28 12.29 9.20
C ALA A 165 -12.82 10.89 9.51
N SER A 166 -12.90 10.01 8.49
CA SER A 166 -13.29 8.61 8.68
C SER A 166 -12.17 7.81 9.35
N LEU A 167 -10.91 8.04 8.97
CA LEU A 167 -9.75 7.41 9.57
C LEU A 167 -9.57 7.84 11.04
N ASP A 168 -9.70 9.14 11.34
CA ASP A 168 -9.62 9.66 12.71
C ASP A 168 -10.73 9.10 13.60
N ARG A 169 -11.96 9.04 13.07
CA ARG A 169 -13.09 8.41 13.78
C ARG A 169 -12.79 6.95 14.08
N LEU A 170 -12.32 6.19 13.11
CA LEU A 170 -11.94 4.79 13.32
C LEU A 170 -10.81 4.69 14.36
N ARG A 171 -9.76 5.50 14.25
CA ARG A 171 -8.63 5.54 15.18
C ARG A 171 -9.08 5.79 16.62
N SER A 172 -10.05 6.68 16.84
CA SER A 172 -10.62 6.94 18.18
C SER A 172 -11.37 5.77 18.80
N THR A 173 -11.69 4.72 18.02
CA THR A 173 -12.34 3.51 18.54
C THR A 173 -11.35 2.47 19.05
N PHE A 174 -10.05 2.63 18.77
CA PHE A 174 -9.03 1.67 19.14
C PHE A 174 -8.54 1.85 20.57
N SER A 175 -8.16 0.73 21.21
CA SER A 175 -7.50 0.77 22.51
C SER A 175 -6.06 1.28 22.40
N GLU A 176 -5.50 1.74 23.52
CA GLU A 176 -4.07 2.10 23.62
C GLU A 176 -3.15 0.96 23.15
N ASP A 177 -3.47 -0.29 23.50
CA ASP A 177 -2.68 -1.46 23.10
C ASP A 177 -2.72 -1.67 21.58
N GLN A 178 -3.88 -1.49 20.95
CA GLN A 178 -4.01 -1.57 19.50
C GLN A 178 -3.21 -0.45 18.81
N LEU A 179 -3.25 0.77 19.35
CA LEU A 179 -2.50 1.90 18.80
C LEU A 179 -0.98 1.77 18.98
N ARG A 180 -0.51 0.98 19.95
CA ARG A 180 0.92 0.66 20.12
C ARG A 180 1.41 -0.47 19.22
N HIS A 181 0.50 -1.21 18.60
CA HIS A 181 0.86 -2.31 17.73
C HIS A 181 1.47 -1.78 16.42
N GLU A 182 2.65 -2.29 16.05
CA GLU A 182 3.40 -1.86 14.87
C GLU A 182 2.53 -1.90 13.61
N SER A 183 1.88 -3.04 13.34
CA SER A 183 1.04 -3.19 12.14
C SER A 183 -0.14 -2.23 12.09
N VAL A 184 -0.75 -1.89 13.23
CA VAL A 184 -1.86 -0.91 13.27
C VAL A 184 -1.33 0.47 12.90
N THR A 185 -0.19 0.86 13.50
CA THR A 185 0.45 2.14 13.21
C THR A 185 0.85 2.23 11.74
N ALA A 186 1.48 1.19 11.19
CA ALA A 186 1.86 1.15 9.79
C ALA A 186 0.65 1.19 8.85
N TYR A 187 -0.44 0.48 9.16
CA TYR A 187 -1.66 0.53 8.35
C TYR A 187 -2.29 1.92 8.38
N ILE A 188 -2.35 2.58 9.54
CA ILE A 188 -2.86 3.96 9.66
C ILE A 188 -2.00 4.91 8.83
N THR A 189 -0.69 4.89 9.02
CA THR A 189 0.22 5.80 8.31
C THR A 189 0.21 5.55 6.81
N THR A 190 0.15 4.29 6.36
CA THR A 190 -0.01 3.99 4.93
C THR A 190 -1.30 4.59 4.39
N THR A 191 -2.41 4.43 5.13
CA THR A 191 -3.71 4.96 4.74
C THR A 191 -3.69 6.49 4.67
N GLU A 192 -3.03 7.17 5.61
CA GLU A 192 -2.81 8.62 5.58
C GLU A 192 -2.06 9.04 4.30
N VAL A 193 -0.97 8.35 3.95
CA VAL A 193 -0.23 8.62 2.72
C VAL A 193 -1.11 8.43 1.49
N VAL A 194 -1.87 7.33 1.38
CA VAL A 194 -2.78 7.07 0.25
C VAL A 194 -3.85 8.16 0.12
N ILE A 195 -4.42 8.62 1.24
CA ILE A 195 -5.43 9.67 1.23
C ILE A 195 -4.83 11.02 0.80
N TYR A 196 -3.70 11.43 1.38
CA TYR A 196 -3.09 12.72 1.05
C TYR A 196 -2.41 12.72 -0.33
N GLU A 197 -1.97 11.56 -0.85
CA GLU A 197 -1.45 11.41 -2.21
C GLU A 197 -2.49 11.83 -3.27
N LEU A 198 -3.80 11.80 -2.96
CA LEU A 198 -4.82 12.34 -3.85
C LEU A 198 -4.59 13.82 -4.23
N ALA A 199 -3.90 14.60 -3.40
CA ALA A 199 -3.53 15.98 -3.69
C ALA A 199 -2.48 16.11 -4.81
N LEU A 200 -1.78 15.02 -5.15
CA LEU A 200 -0.85 14.93 -6.28
C LEU A 200 -1.55 14.70 -7.63
N ILE A 201 -2.83 14.37 -7.64
CA ILE A 201 -3.60 14.20 -8.89
C ILE A 201 -4.05 15.58 -9.38
N HIS A 202 -3.58 15.97 -10.56
CA HIS A 202 -3.96 17.23 -11.20
C HIS A 202 -5.11 16.98 -12.21
N PRO A 203 -6.25 17.70 -12.15
CA PRO A 203 -7.22 17.69 -13.22
C PRO A 203 -6.63 18.47 -14.41
N SER A 204 -6.22 17.77 -15.47
CA SER A 204 -5.48 18.31 -16.63
C SER A 204 -6.18 19.44 -17.41
N ASN A 205 -7.41 19.84 -17.04
CA ASN A 205 -8.25 20.76 -17.81
C ASN A 205 -8.77 21.99 -17.05
N GLN A 206 -8.29 22.31 -15.84
CA GLN A 206 -8.66 23.57 -15.19
C GLN A 206 -7.79 24.75 -15.66
N ILE A 207 -7.84 25.00 -16.96
CA ILE A 207 -7.55 26.33 -17.50
C ILE A 207 -8.60 27.28 -16.90
N ALA A 208 -8.16 28.15 -15.99
CA ALA A 208 -8.79 29.44 -15.66
C ALA A 208 -9.98 29.51 -14.69
N ARG A 209 -10.09 28.66 -13.65
CA ARG A 209 -10.87 29.04 -12.43
C ARG A 209 -10.19 28.57 -11.15
N SER A 210 -9.11 29.24 -10.77
CA SER A 210 -8.56 29.18 -9.42
C SER A 210 -9.57 29.77 -8.43
N SER A 211 -10.31 28.92 -7.73
CA SER A 211 -10.85 29.35 -6.44
C SER A 211 -9.70 29.28 -5.45
N SER A 212 -9.09 30.42 -5.11
CA SER A 212 -7.86 30.46 -4.30
C SER A 212 -7.97 29.63 -3.02
N MET A 213 -9.17 29.51 -2.44
CA MET A 213 -9.43 28.67 -1.26
C MET A 213 -9.16 27.17 -1.48
N LEU A 214 -9.49 26.60 -2.65
CA LEU A 214 -9.22 25.19 -2.94
C LEU A 214 -7.72 24.94 -3.19
N ASP A 215 -7.03 25.93 -3.76
CA ASP A 215 -5.58 25.88 -4.00
C ASP A 215 -4.81 25.87 -2.66
N HIS A 216 -5.19 26.72 -1.69
CA HIS A 216 -4.56 26.74 -0.37
C HIS A 216 -4.74 25.40 0.38
N ARG A 217 -5.95 24.84 0.33
CA ARG A 217 -6.22 23.53 0.96
C ARG A 217 -5.41 22.40 0.33
N ARG A 218 -5.14 22.48 -0.98
CA ARG A 218 -4.31 21.50 -1.66
C ARG A 218 -2.86 21.57 -1.15
N THR A 219 -2.29 22.76 -1.00
CA THR A 219 -0.96 22.93 -0.40
C THR A 219 -0.90 22.36 1.02
N ASP A 220 -1.92 22.60 1.85
CA ASP A 220 -2.01 22.00 3.19
C ASP A 220 -1.99 20.47 3.14
N TYR A 221 -2.69 19.86 2.18
CA TYR A 221 -2.68 18.41 2.00
C TYR A 221 -1.37 17.87 1.43
N LEU A 222 -0.68 18.59 0.54
CA LEU A 222 0.67 18.22 0.09
C LEU A 222 1.66 18.25 1.26
N MET A 223 1.53 19.25 2.13
CA MET A 223 2.33 19.32 3.35
C MET A 223 2.00 18.16 4.30
N ALA A 224 0.72 17.84 4.51
CA ALA A 224 0.31 16.68 5.29
C ALA A 224 0.82 15.36 4.68
N CYS A 225 0.80 15.24 3.35
CA CYS A 225 1.36 14.09 2.62
C CYS A 225 2.85 13.92 2.92
N PHE A 226 3.62 15.01 2.83
CA PHE A 226 5.03 15.02 3.18
C PHE A 226 5.27 14.56 4.63
N GLN A 227 4.51 15.10 5.60
CA GLN A 227 4.64 14.72 7.01
C GLN A 227 4.29 13.24 7.23
N ALA A 228 3.24 12.74 6.58
CA ALA A 228 2.85 11.33 6.66
C ALA A 228 3.96 10.42 6.10
N CYS A 229 4.54 10.78 4.95
CA CYS A 229 5.65 10.01 4.38
C CYS A 229 6.90 10.06 5.25
N LYS A 230 7.21 11.20 5.88
CA LYS A 230 8.31 11.30 6.84
C LYS A 230 8.07 10.37 8.04
N SER A 231 6.86 10.34 8.60
CA SER A 231 6.49 9.41 9.65
C SER A 231 6.70 7.95 9.24
N CYS A 232 6.39 7.54 7.99
CA CYS A 232 6.70 6.17 7.50
C CYS A 232 8.17 5.79 7.70
N THR A 233 9.08 6.74 7.46
CA THR A 233 10.54 6.51 7.54
C THR A 233 11.01 6.39 8.99
N GLU A 234 10.39 7.13 9.89
CA GLU A 234 10.65 7.06 11.33
C GLU A 234 10.13 5.73 11.91
N LEU A 235 8.94 5.28 11.48
CA LEU A 235 8.37 3.99 11.88
C LEU A 235 9.26 2.82 11.44
N PHE A 236 9.73 2.83 10.20
CA PHE A 236 10.65 1.79 9.70
C PHE A 236 11.93 1.70 10.55
N SER A 237 12.47 2.85 10.95
CA SER A 237 13.67 2.90 11.79
C SER A 237 13.40 2.42 13.22
N ALA A 238 12.17 2.55 13.72
CA ALA A 238 11.81 2.26 15.10
C ALA A 238 11.53 0.77 15.37
N TYR A 239 10.91 0.05 14.43
CA TYR A 239 10.39 -1.31 14.70
C TYR A 239 11.31 -2.46 14.29
N GLY A 240 12.35 -2.20 13.50
CA GLY A 240 13.33 -3.20 13.10
C GLY A 240 12.79 -4.22 12.07
N LEU A 241 13.69 -4.78 11.26
CA LEU A 241 13.30 -5.53 10.06
C LEU A 241 12.89 -7.00 10.33
N VAL A 242 13.44 -7.60 11.39
CA VAL A 242 13.35 -9.06 11.67
C VAL A 242 11.97 -9.51 12.17
N SER A 243 11.19 -8.63 12.77
CA SER A 243 9.84 -8.93 13.25
C SER A 243 8.74 -8.42 12.30
N SER A 244 9.13 -7.69 11.26
CA SER A 244 8.18 -6.95 10.46
C SER A 244 7.65 -7.81 9.30
N THR A 245 6.35 -7.67 9.04
CA THR A 245 5.65 -8.40 7.97
C THR A 245 5.79 -7.67 6.64
N THR A 246 5.56 -8.35 5.52
CA THR A 246 5.60 -7.72 4.19
C THR A 246 4.69 -6.51 4.07
N PRO A 247 3.40 -6.52 4.46
CA PRO A 247 2.52 -5.34 4.40
C PRO A 247 3.02 -4.16 5.23
N THR A 248 3.69 -4.44 6.34
CA THR A 248 4.28 -3.41 7.21
C THR A 248 5.53 -2.82 6.56
N ASN A 249 6.36 -3.66 5.94
CA ASN A 249 7.59 -3.21 5.27
C ASN A 249 7.35 -2.41 4.00
N VAL A 250 6.34 -2.76 3.21
CA VAL A 250 6.07 -2.07 1.94
C VAL A 250 5.67 -0.60 2.13
N ILE A 251 5.34 -0.18 3.35
CA ILE A 251 5.08 1.25 3.65
C ILE A 251 6.29 2.13 3.35
N ILE A 252 7.52 1.67 3.60
CA ILE A 252 8.70 2.51 3.34
C ILE A 252 8.89 2.68 1.84
N ALA A 253 8.59 1.63 1.07
CA ALA A 253 8.58 1.67 -0.37
C ALA A 253 7.72 2.79 -0.91
N TYR A 254 6.50 2.76 -0.41
CA TYR A 254 5.45 3.65 -0.83
C TYR A 254 5.76 5.07 -0.38
N GLY A 255 6.18 5.27 0.88
CA GLY A 255 6.59 6.57 1.41
C GLY A 255 7.75 7.20 0.64
N LEU A 256 8.79 6.43 0.29
CA LEU A 256 9.91 6.90 -0.54
C LEU A 256 9.46 7.33 -1.94
N LYS A 257 8.62 6.51 -2.59
CA LYS A 257 8.04 6.83 -3.90
C LYS A 257 7.26 8.15 -3.84
N VAL A 258 6.41 8.34 -2.83
CA VAL A 258 5.61 9.57 -2.68
C VAL A 258 6.48 10.77 -2.32
N LEU A 259 7.50 10.61 -1.46
CA LEU A 259 8.47 11.67 -1.17
C LEU A 259 9.21 12.13 -2.42
N HIS A 260 9.66 11.21 -3.26
CA HIS A 260 10.29 11.57 -4.53
C HIS A 260 9.31 12.33 -5.42
N ARG A 261 8.05 11.87 -5.54
CA ARG A 261 7.02 12.61 -6.29
C ARG A 261 6.83 14.03 -5.78
N LEU A 262 6.84 14.24 -4.46
CA LEU A 262 6.76 15.57 -3.84
C LEU A 262 8.02 16.41 -4.10
N ALA A 263 9.20 15.80 -4.09
CA ALA A 263 10.48 16.45 -4.38
C ALA A 263 10.62 16.91 -5.85
N THR A 264 9.92 16.26 -6.77
CA THR A 264 9.96 16.57 -8.21
C THR A 264 8.67 17.18 -8.74
N LEU A 265 7.70 17.50 -7.86
CA LEU A 265 6.40 18.02 -8.27
C LEU A 265 6.55 19.45 -8.81
N ASP A 266 6.23 19.65 -10.08
CA ASP A 266 6.13 20.98 -10.70
C ASP A 266 4.70 21.50 -10.56
N ASP A 267 4.41 22.19 -9.46
CA ASP A 267 3.10 22.82 -9.20
C ASP A 267 3.31 24.23 -8.59
N PRO A 268 2.66 25.29 -9.13
CA PRO A 268 2.83 26.65 -8.63
C PRO A 268 2.48 26.86 -7.15
N GLY A 269 1.65 25.99 -6.56
CA GLY A 269 1.24 26.03 -5.16
C GLY A 269 2.11 25.20 -4.22
N TRP A 270 3.18 24.57 -4.73
CA TRP A 270 4.08 23.72 -3.96
C TRP A 270 5.53 24.16 -4.14
N ASP A 271 6.29 24.12 -3.05
CA ASP A 271 7.73 24.38 -3.07
C ASP A 271 8.49 23.07 -2.81
N PRO A 272 9.06 22.42 -3.85
CA PRO A 272 9.80 21.18 -3.68
C PRO A 272 11.04 21.32 -2.78
N THR A 273 11.55 22.55 -2.60
CA THR A 273 12.70 22.77 -1.71
C THR A 273 12.38 22.44 -0.25
N ILE A 274 11.10 22.46 0.15
CA ILE A 274 10.64 21.99 1.47
C ILE A 274 11.08 20.54 1.69
N VAL A 275 10.89 19.68 0.68
CA VAL A 275 11.29 18.26 0.77
C VAL A 275 12.81 18.14 0.79
N HIS A 276 13.49 18.85 -0.10
CA HIS A 276 14.95 18.79 -0.23
C HIS A 276 15.68 19.27 1.03
N GLN A 277 15.14 20.25 1.74
CA GLN A 277 15.71 20.77 2.98
C GLN A 277 15.42 19.86 4.18
N ALA A 278 14.28 19.19 4.19
CA ALA A 278 13.82 18.42 5.34
C ALA A 278 14.21 16.94 5.29
N VAL A 279 14.42 16.37 4.10
CA VAL A 279 14.74 14.95 3.91
C VAL A 279 15.86 14.77 2.90
N ASP A 280 16.99 14.24 3.37
CA ASP A 280 18.00 13.62 2.52
C ASP A 280 17.54 12.21 2.13
N ILE A 281 16.97 12.08 0.92
CA ILE A 281 16.43 10.82 0.40
C ILE A 281 17.55 9.78 0.23
N VAL A 282 18.73 10.20 -0.24
CA VAL A 282 19.89 9.31 -0.40
C VAL A 282 20.38 8.83 0.96
N GLY A 283 20.54 9.75 1.91
CA GLY A 283 20.89 9.40 3.29
C GLY A 283 19.85 8.53 3.99
N LEU A 284 18.58 8.66 3.63
CA LEU A 284 17.52 7.78 4.12
C LEU A 284 17.67 6.36 3.56
N LEU A 285 17.95 6.20 2.26
CA LEU A 285 18.23 4.88 1.66
C LEU A 285 19.46 4.22 2.29
N GLU A 286 20.52 4.98 2.58
CA GLU A 286 21.69 4.49 3.32
C GLU A 286 21.35 4.05 4.75
N ARG A 287 20.51 4.81 5.46
CA ARG A 287 20.00 4.39 6.78
C ARG A 287 19.20 3.09 6.69
N CYS A 288 18.37 2.93 5.66
CA CYS A 288 17.63 1.69 5.44
C CYS A 288 18.56 0.51 5.16
N ALA A 289 19.62 0.73 4.38
CA ALA A 289 20.63 -0.29 4.12
C ALA A 289 21.34 -0.72 5.41
N ALA A 290 21.70 0.24 6.28
CA ALA A 290 22.31 -0.06 7.57
C ALA A 290 21.38 -0.87 8.49
N ILE A 291 20.08 -0.54 8.53
CA ILE A 291 19.08 -1.32 9.29
C ILE A 291 18.98 -2.76 8.75
N ALA A 292 19.02 -2.94 7.43
CA ALA A 292 19.01 -4.26 6.82
C ALA A 292 20.30 -5.06 7.11
N GLU A 293 21.47 -4.42 7.16
CA GLU A 293 22.71 -5.07 7.60
C GLU A 293 22.67 -5.50 9.06
N GLU A 294 22.10 -4.66 9.94
CA GLU A 294 21.93 -5.01 11.35
C GLU A 294 21.00 -6.22 11.50
N ALA A 295 19.89 -6.24 10.75
CA ALA A 295 18.99 -7.37 10.70
C ALA A 295 19.69 -8.64 10.18
N ASN A 296 20.53 -8.52 9.15
CA ASN A 296 21.34 -9.62 8.66
C ASN A 296 22.33 -10.14 9.71
N ALA A 297 23.04 -9.24 10.39
CA ALA A 297 24.01 -9.63 11.41
C ALA A 297 23.34 -10.40 12.56
N LYS A 298 22.15 -9.96 13.00
CA LYS A 298 21.34 -10.66 14.01
C LYS A 298 20.96 -12.06 13.54
N LEU A 299 20.36 -12.20 12.37
CA LEU A 299 19.94 -13.51 11.83
C LEU A 299 21.12 -14.44 11.53
N LYS A 300 22.24 -13.91 11.03
CA LYS A 300 23.45 -14.68 10.78
C LYS A 300 24.06 -15.25 12.05
N ALA A 301 24.00 -14.50 13.16
CA ALA A 301 24.47 -15.00 14.45
C ALA A 301 23.64 -16.20 14.96
N GLU A 302 22.35 -16.25 14.61
CA GLU A 302 21.45 -17.34 15.01
C GLU A 302 21.49 -18.53 14.03
N LEU A 303 21.54 -18.26 12.73
CA LEU A 303 21.38 -19.26 11.66
C LEU A 303 22.71 -19.73 11.06
N GLY A 304 23.81 -18.99 11.28
CA GLY A 304 25.14 -19.29 10.73
C GLY A 304 25.36 -18.86 9.27
N GLU A 305 24.33 -18.37 8.58
CA GLU A 305 24.36 -17.98 7.17
C GLU A 305 23.79 -16.57 6.97
N ASP A 306 24.14 -15.92 5.85
CA ASP A 306 23.56 -14.61 5.51
C ASP A 306 22.07 -14.74 5.18
N SER A 307 21.28 -13.81 5.69
CA SER A 307 19.85 -13.68 5.42
C SER A 307 19.57 -12.87 4.15
N VAL A 308 18.30 -12.87 3.73
CA VAL A 308 17.81 -12.01 2.64
C VAL A 308 18.09 -10.52 2.85
N PHE A 309 18.29 -10.07 4.09
CA PHE A 309 18.54 -8.66 4.40
C PHE A 309 19.92 -8.18 3.96
N LEU A 310 20.91 -9.07 3.80
CA LEU A 310 22.18 -8.69 3.20
C LEU A 310 21.98 -8.20 1.75
N LEU A 311 21.17 -8.95 1.00
CA LEU A 311 20.86 -8.61 -0.39
C LEU A 311 20.03 -7.33 -0.45
N ALA A 312 19.04 -7.17 0.44
CA ALA A 312 18.28 -5.93 0.55
C ALA A 312 19.18 -4.70 0.83
N ALA A 313 20.15 -4.82 1.75
CA ALA A 313 21.09 -3.76 2.05
C ALA A 313 21.95 -3.37 0.84
N GLN A 314 22.48 -4.36 0.12
CA GLN A 314 23.27 -4.12 -1.10
C GLN A 314 22.45 -3.41 -2.17
N GLN A 315 21.20 -3.82 -2.37
CA GLN A 315 20.30 -3.19 -3.35
C GLN A 315 19.97 -1.75 -2.99
N LEU A 316 19.65 -1.47 -1.72
CA LEU A 316 19.38 -0.12 -1.24
C LEU A 316 20.55 0.82 -1.55
N ARG A 317 21.79 0.41 -1.26
CA ARG A 317 22.99 1.22 -1.58
C ARG A 317 23.23 1.38 -3.07
N ASN A 318 23.08 0.31 -3.84
CA ASN A 318 23.28 0.36 -5.29
C ASN A 318 22.26 1.29 -5.96
N SER A 319 21.02 1.34 -5.45
CA SER A 319 19.99 2.23 -5.94
C SER A 319 20.14 3.68 -5.47
N ALA A 320 20.76 3.94 -4.30
CA ALA A 320 20.78 5.26 -3.68
C ALA A 320 21.25 6.41 -4.61
N PRO A 321 22.28 6.23 -5.47
CA PRO A 321 22.67 7.26 -6.43
C PRO A 321 21.57 7.65 -7.44
N ASN A 322 20.68 6.72 -7.81
CA ASN A 322 19.60 7.00 -8.78
C ASN A 322 18.54 7.96 -8.21
N TRP A 323 18.49 8.09 -6.89
CA TRP A 323 17.57 8.97 -6.17
C TRP A 323 18.18 10.35 -5.91
N SER A 324 19.41 10.60 -6.39
CA SER A 324 19.99 11.93 -6.34
C SER A 324 19.19 12.86 -7.25
N LEU A 325 18.59 13.88 -6.66
CA LEU A 325 17.84 14.89 -7.40
C LEU A 325 18.83 15.74 -8.22
N PRO A 326 18.48 16.14 -9.46
CA PRO A 326 19.32 17.06 -10.22
C PRO A 326 19.56 18.32 -9.39
N SER A 327 20.83 18.62 -9.11
CA SER A 327 21.20 19.87 -8.45
C SER A 327 20.67 21.04 -9.28
N GLN A 328 19.80 21.86 -8.68
CA GLN A 328 19.33 23.10 -9.30
C GLN A 328 20.54 23.97 -9.64
N GLN A 329 21.00 23.92 -10.90
CA GLN A 329 21.85 24.98 -11.42
C GLN A 329 21.00 26.24 -11.47
N PRO A 330 21.47 27.38 -10.92
CA PRO A 330 20.74 28.62 -11.03
C PRO A 330 20.65 28.99 -12.51
N HIS A 331 19.47 28.85 -13.11
CA HIS A 331 19.20 29.38 -14.43
C HIS A 331 19.29 30.91 -14.35
N THR A 332 20.44 31.46 -14.73
CA THR A 332 20.56 32.83 -15.19
C THR A 332 19.56 33.02 -16.32
N ARG A 333 18.45 33.71 -16.02
CA ARG A 333 17.48 34.17 -17.01
C ARG A 333 18.16 35.18 -17.94
N ASP A 334 18.76 34.70 -19.01
CA ASP A 334 18.98 35.56 -20.17
C ASP A 334 17.70 35.64 -20.98
N SER A 335 17.31 36.89 -21.22
CA SER A 335 16.03 37.27 -21.79
C SER A 335 16.15 37.22 -23.32
N THR A 336 15.80 36.09 -23.94
CA THR A 336 15.48 36.07 -25.37
C THR A 336 14.17 35.33 -25.58
N MET A 337 13.16 36.12 -25.92
CA MET A 337 11.80 35.75 -26.20
C MET A 337 11.73 35.10 -27.59
N GLU A 338 11.62 33.78 -27.67
CA GLU A 338 11.20 33.07 -28.89
C GLU A 338 10.21 31.94 -28.59
N GLY A 339 9.03 32.05 -29.21
CA GLY A 339 8.04 31.01 -29.53
C GLY A 339 7.76 29.89 -28.54
N TRP A 340 6.71 30.04 -27.73
CA TRP A 340 6.11 28.92 -27.00
C TRP A 340 5.36 28.00 -27.97
N THR A 341 5.99 26.90 -28.39
CA THR A 341 5.27 25.73 -28.90
C THR A 341 4.94 24.82 -27.72
N SER A 342 3.64 24.63 -27.49
CA SER A 342 3.06 23.74 -26.49
C SER A 342 3.35 22.27 -26.84
N GLU A 343 4.55 21.80 -26.52
CA GLU A 343 4.78 20.37 -26.30
C GLU A 343 4.86 20.16 -24.79
N ALA A 344 3.83 19.53 -24.24
CA ALA A 344 3.84 19.02 -22.88
C ALA A 344 5.10 18.16 -22.73
N LEU A 345 6.01 18.59 -21.86
CA LEU A 345 7.12 17.77 -21.39
C LEU A 345 6.50 16.65 -20.56
N ASP A 346 6.05 15.59 -21.24
CA ASP A 346 5.86 14.28 -20.66
C ASP A 346 7.23 13.81 -20.16
N LEU A 347 7.55 14.18 -18.92
CA LEU A 347 8.66 13.61 -18.18
C LEU A 347 8.44 12.10 -18.13
N PRO A 348 9.43 11.27 -18.52
CA PRO A 348 9.31 9.84 -18.40
C PRO A 348 9.05 9.51 -16.94
N SER A 349 7.87 8.93 -16.66
CA SER A 349 7.53 8.35 -15.37
C SER A 349 8.69 7.42 -14.97
N ILE A 350 9.50 7.83 -14.00
CA ILE A 350 10.46 6.93 -13.35
C ILE A 350 9.61 5.77 -12.84
N ASP A 351 9.77 4.60 -13.47
CA ASP A 351 9.02 3.42 -13.08
C ASP A 351 9.66 2.84 -11.81
N PHE A 352 9.29 3.43 -10.67
CA PHE A 352 9.61 2.90 -9.34
C PHE A 352 9.13 1.46 -9.16
N SER A 353 8.27 0.97 -10.06
CA SER A 353 7.87 -0.41 -10.02
C SER A 353 9.07 -1.31 -10.23
N ASP A 354 10.08 -1.01 -11.06
CA ASP A 354 11.24 -1.87 -11.34
C ASP A 354 12.41 -1.71 -10.35
N GLU A 355 12.56 -0.52 -9.77
CA GLU A 355 13.70 -0.14 -8.92
C GLU A 355 13.52 -0.44 -7.43
N PHE A 356 12.38 -1.00 -7.04
CA PHE A 356 12.19 -1.39 -5.65
C PHE A 356 13.08 -2.60 -5.31
N TRP A 357 13.81 -2.57 -4.19
CA TRP A 357 14.68 -3.70 -3.76
C TRP A 357 13.93 -5.03 -3.61
N LEU A 358 12.59 -5.00 -3.64
CA LEU A 358 11.72 -6.17 -3.78
C LEU A 358 11.60 -6.72 -5.22
N ASN A 359 12.48 -6.39 -6.17
CA ASN A 359 12.41 -6.95 -7.54
C ASN A 359 13.62 -7.69 -8.07
N ALA A 360 14.84 -7.32 -7.66
CA ALA A 360 16.00 -7.60 -8.50
C ALA A 360 16.61 -9.00 -8.32
N THR A 361 15.98 -9.92 -7.58
CA THR A 361 16.62 -11.20 -7.24
C THR A 361 16.23 -12.38 -8.16
N PHE A 362 15.84 -12.11 -9.40
CA PHE A 362 15.51 -13.17 -10.38
C PHE A 362 16.18 -13.01 -11.76
N ASN A 363 17.30 -12.29 -11.85
CA ASN A 363 18.21 -12.44 -13.00
C ASN A 363 19.41 -13.33 -12.64
N LEU A 364 19.12 -14.53 -12.09
CA LEU A 364 20.03 -15.67 -12.08
C LEU A 364 19.33 -16.90 -12.63
#